data_AF-A0A6J0IIM6-F1
#
_entry.id   AF-A0A6J0IIM6-F1
#
_cell.length_a   1.000
_cell.length_b   1.000
_cell.length_c   1.000
_cell.angle_alpha   90.00
_cell.angle_beta   90.00
_cell.angle_gamma   90.00
#
_symmetry.space_group_name_H-M   'P 1'
#
loop_
_entity.id
_entity.type
_entity.pdbx_description
1 polymer ?
#
loop_
_entity_poly.entity_id
_entity_poly.type
_entity_poly.pdbx_seq_one_letter_code
_entity_poly.pdbx_strand_id
1 'polypeptide(L)'
;MTAQKYLRSRAVAAHRTWSKTIPGKVEFFSSEGSDTSIPIPIVPLPGVDDSYPPQKKSFMMLKYMHDHYLDKYEWFMRADDDVYIKGDKLENFLRSLNSSEPLFLGQTGLGTTEEMGKLALEPGENFCMGGPGVIMSREVLRRMVPHIGECLREMYTTHEDVEVGRCVRRFAGVQCVWSYEET
;
A
#
# COMPACT_ATOMS: atom_id res chain seq x y z
N MET A 1 6.57 1.93 3.45
CA MET A 1 6.16 1.98 4.87
C MET A 1 7.33 1.51 5.72
N THR A 2 7.66 2.24 6.78
CA THR A 2 8.81 1.94 7.64
C THR A 2 8.48 2.28 9.10
N ALA A 3 9.48 2.17 9.97
CA ALA A 3 9.41 2.53 11.38
C ALA A 3 10.64 3.35 11.75
N GLN A 4 10.58 4.11 12.86
CA GLN A 4 11.66 4.97 13.33
C GLN A 4 13.02 4.26 13.36
N LYS A 5 13.04 3.01 13.86
CA LYS A 5 14.24 2.18 13.97
C LYS A 5 14.90 1.80 12.62
N TYR A 6 14.17 1.88 11.51
CA TYR A 6 14.65 1.47 10.17
C TYR A 6 14.95 2.65 9.24
N LEU A 7 14.69 3.89 9.66
CA LEU A 7 14.94 5.07 8.84
C LEU A 7 16.42 5.21 8.44
N ARG A 8 17.35 4.99 9.38
CA ARG A 8 18.79 5.10 9.13
C ARG A 8 19.40 3.88 8.42
N SER A 9 18.65 2.80 8.24
CA SER A 9 19.11 1.56 7.63
C SER A 9 18.35 1.27 6.34
N ARG A 10 17.20 0.60 6.44
CA ARG A 10 16.40 0.12 5.30
C ARG A 10 15.92 1.27 4.41
N ALA A 11 15.35 2.31 5.00
CA ALA A 11 14.80 3.44 4.24
C ALA A 11 15.91 4.21 3.49
N VAL A 12 17.04 4.50 4.14
CA VAL A 12 18.22 5.10 3.47
C VAL A 12 18.75 4.20 2.35
N ALA A 13 18.79 2.88 2.54
CA ALA A 13 19.24 1.96 1.50
C ALA A 13 18.32 1.99 0.27
N ALA A 14 17.00 1.91 0.46
CA ALA A 14 16.01 2.07 -0.61
C ALA A 14 16.12 3.44 -1.29
N HIS A 15 16.29 4.52 -0.50
CA HIS A 15 16.42 5.87 -1.02
C HIS A 15 17.66 6.04 -1.92
N ARG A 16 18.80 5.49 -1.49
CA ARG A 16 20.06 5.59 -2.23
C ARG A 16 20.11 4.73 -3.48
N THR A 17 19.26 3.71 -3.56
CA THR A 17 19.23 2.72 -4.64
C THR A 17 17.98 2.86 -5.52
N TRP A 18 17.03 1.92 -5.42
CA TRP A 18 15.94 1.74 -6.36
C TRP A 18 14.96 2.91 -6.40
N SER A 19 14.79 3.67 -5.31
CA SER A 19 13.82 4.78 -5.30
C SER A 19 14.11 5.83 -6.37
N LYS A 20 15.39 6.00 -6.74
CA LYS A 20 15.84 6.93 -7.78
C LYS A 20 15.49 6.47 -9.19
N THR A 21 15.12 5.20 -9.35
CA THR A 21 14.69 4.63 -10.64
C THR A 21 13.19 4.83 -10.88
N ILE A 22 12.45 5.29 -9.87
CA ILE A 22 11.02 5.58 -9.99
C ILE A 22 10.87 6.97 -10.62
N PRO A 23 10.17 7.11 -11.76
CA PRO A 23 9.96 8.41 -12.41
C PRO A 23 9.04 9.35 -11.61
N GLY A 24 8.26 8.80 -10.69
CA GLY A 24 7.38 9.54 -9.78
C GLY A 24 8.02 9.86 -8.44
N LYS A 25 7.17 9.97 -7.41
CA LYS A 25 7.60 10.31 -6.05
C LYS A 25 7.67 9.06 -5.18
N VAL A 26 8.74 8.97 -4.38
CA VAL A 26 8.89 7.96 -3.33
C VAL A 26 9.04 8.66 -1.98
N GLU A 27 8.21 8.30 -1.02
CA GLU A 27 8.21 8.83 0.34
C GLU A 27 8.22 7.70 1.38
N PHE A 28 8.85 7.96 2.52
CA PHE A 28 9.00 6.99 3.61
C PHE A 28 8.07 7.35 4.77
N PHE A 29 6.93 6.65 4.82
CA PHE A 29 5.92 6.83 5.86
C PHE A 29 6.32 6.14 7.16
N SER A 30 6.35 6.89 8.26
CA SER A 30 6.77 6.43 9.59
C SER A 30 5.85 7.00 10.69
N SER A 31 6.08 6.61 11.94
CA SER A 31 5.35 7.11 13.13
C SER A 31 5.51 8.63 13.33
N GLU A 32 4.55 9.24 14.02
CA GLU A 32 4.50 10.70 14.27
C GLU A 32 5.78 11.24 14.92
N GLY A 33 6.35 10.50 15.87
CA GLY A 33 7.58 10.87 16.60
C GLY A 33 8.89 10.58 15.87
N SER A 34 8.85 10.36 14.55
CA SER A 34 10.03 9.95 13.79
C SER A 34 11.06 11.07 13.61
N ASP A 35 12.34 10.69 13.54
CA ASP A 35 13.47 11.59 13.29
C ASP A 35 13.49 12.02 11.82
N THR A 36 12.96 13.21 11.54
CA THR A 36 12.93 13.81 10.21
C THR A 36 14.21 14.55 9.84
N SER A 37 15.24 14.58 10.70
CA SER A 37 16.55 15.16 10.36
C SER A 37 17.36 14.31 9.38
N ILE A 38 16.96 13.04 9.19
CA ILE A 38 17.58 12.11 8.24
C ILE A 38 17.29 12.63 6.81
N PRO A 39 18.30 12.76 5.94
CA PRO A 39 18.16 13.41 4.63
C PRO A 39 17.53 12.48 3.58
N ILE A 40 16.32 11.99 3.85
CA ILE A 40 15.44 11.22 2.96
C ILE A 40 14.00 11.77 3.08
N PRO A 41 13.12 11.56 2.10
CA PRO A 41 11.76 12.13 2.13
C PRO A 41 10.85 11.38 3.12
N ILE A 42 10.96 11.71 4.41
CA ILE A 42 10.17 11.09 5.49
C ILE A 42 8.84 11.82 5.65
N VAL A 43 7.75 11.05 5.78
CA VAL A 43 6.43 11.55 6.15
C VAL A 43 6.05 10.96 7.51
N PRO A 44 6.17 11.72 8.62
CA PRO A 44 5.65 11.29 9.91
C PRO A 44 4.11 11.40 9.89
N LEU A 45 3.43 10.29 10.12
CA LEU A 45 1.97 10.23 10.08
C LEU A 45 1.36 10.64 11.43
N PRO A 46 0.52 11.69 11.50
CA PRO A 46 -0.05 12.16 12.76
C PRO A 46 -0.88 11.10 13.48
N GLY A 47 -0.68 10.95 14.80
CA GLY A 47 -1.37 9.97 15.64
C GLY A 47 -1.09 8.50 15.27
N VAL A 48 -0.04 8.20 14.52
CA VAL A 48 0.37 6.84 14.14
C VAL A 48 1.68 6.48 14.85
N ASP A 49 1.73 5.26 15.40
CA ASP A 49 2.91 4.70 16.06
C ASP A 49 3.61 3.61 15.19
N ASP A 50 4.58 2.93 15.77
CA ASP A 50 5.31 1.81 15.14
C ASP A 50 4.81 0.43 15.59
N SER A 51 3.58 0.35 16.11
CA SER A 51 2.98 -0.92 16.54
C SER A 51 2.80 -1.89 15.38
N TYR A 52 2.94 -3.18 15.68
CA TYR A 52 2.73 -4.28 14.73
C TYR A 52 1.51 -5.11 15.13
N PRO A 53 0.61 -5.45 14.19
CA PRO A 53 0.65 -5.13 12.76
C PRO A 53 0.31 -3.65 12.42
N PRO A 54 0.85 -3.10 11.31
CA PRO A 54 0.81 -1.66 11.02
C PRO A 54 -0.49 -1.18 10.35
N GLN A 55 -1.66 -1.65 10.81
CA GLN A 55 -2.95 -1.42 10.16
C GLN A 55 -3.26 0.06 9.99
N LYS A 56 -3.25 0.81 11.11
CA LYS A 56 -3.50 2.26 11.09
C LYS A 56 -2.50 3.00 10.21
N LYS A 57 -1.22 2.59 10.25
CA LYS A 57 -0.17 3.23 9.46
C LYS A 57 -0.42 3.09 7.96
N SER A 58 -0.81 1.91 7.49
CA SER A 58 -1.10 1.71 6.08
C SER A 58 -2.30 2.53 5.60
N PHE A 59 -3.42 2.47 6.32
CA PHE A 59 -4.59 3.28 5.98
C PHE A 59 -4.28 4.79 5.99
N MET A 60 -3.54 5.27 6.99
CA MET A 60 -3.15 6.68 7.06
C MET A 60 -2.16 7.08 5.96
N MET A 61 -1.28 6.18 5.52
CA MET A 61 -0.43 6.38 4.35
C MET A 61 -1.27 6.47 3.05
N LEU A 62 -2.23 5.57 2.85
CA LEU A 62 -3.14 5.62 1.68
C LEU A 62 -3.96 6.91 1.68
N LYS A 63 -4.46 7.33 2.86
CA LYS A 63 -5.15 8.60 3.05
C LYS A 63 -4.25 9.79 2.68
N TYR A 64 -3.01 9.81 3.15
CA TYR A 64 -2.06 10.87 2.81
C TYR A 64 -1.79 10.94 1.30
N MET A 65 -1.56 9.79 0.66
CA MET A 65 -1.32 9.75 -0.78
C MET A 65 -2.51 10.31 -1.58
N HIS A 66 -3.73 9.95 -1.18
CA HIS A 66 -4.95 10.50 -1.76
C HIS A 66 -5.04 12.01 -1.54
N ASP A 67 -5.01 12.46 -0.28
CA ASP A 67 -5.27 13.86 0.07
C ASP A 67 -4.25 14.84 -0.57
N HIS A 68 -3.01 14.39 -0.78
CA HIS A 68 -1.94 15.24 -1.31
C HIS A 68 -1.67 15.07 -2.81
N TYR A 69 -1.98 13.90 -3.38
CA TYR A 69 -1.49 13.51 -4.70
C TYR A 69 -2.50 12.82 -5.63
N LEU A 70 -3.76 12.63 -5.23
CA LEU A 70 -4.77 11.98 -6.08
C LEU A 70 -4.84 12.58 -7.49
N ASP A 71 -4.82 13.90 -7.60
CA ASP A 71 -4.90 14.61 -8.88
C ASP A 71 -3.55 14.75 -9.61
N LYS A 72 -2.46 14.25 -9.02
CA LYS A 72 -1.09 14.39 -9.55
C LYS A 72 -0.52 13.09 -10.10
N TYR A 73 -0.95 11.94 -9.57
CA TYR A 73 -0.48 10.63 -10.02
C TYR A 73 -1.63 9.73 -10.40
N GLU A 74 -1.36 8.85 -11.35
CA GLU A 74 -2.31 7.87 -11.85
C GLU A 74 -2.28 6.55 -11.06
N TRP A 75 -1.15 6.30 -10.41
CA TRP A 75 -0.81 5.05 -9.74
C TRP A 75 -0.20 5.33 -8.38
N PHE A 76 -0.59 4.52 -7.40
CA PHE A 76 -0.17 4.62 -6.01
C PHE A 76 0.30 3.26 -5.54
N MET A 77 1.38 3.22 -4.77
CA MET A 77 1.96 1.96 -4.30
C MET A 77 2.23 2.00 -2.79
N ARG A 78 1.69 1.01 -2.09
CA ARG A 78 2.09 0.65 -0.73
C ARG A 78 3.18 -0.41 -0.83
N ALA A 79 4.33 -0.19 -0.19
CA ALA A 79 5.41 -1.17 -0.16
C ALA A 79 6.13 -1.13 1.19
N ASP A 80 6.66 -2.26 1.65
CA ASP A 80 7.47 -2.33 2.86
C ASP A 80 8.91 -1.84 2.63
N ASP A 81 9.66 -1.59 3.69
CA ASP A 81 11.00 -1.00 3.60
C ASP A 81 12.12 -1.99 3.24
N ASP A 82 11.81 -3.28 3.14
CA ASP A 82 12.69 -4.37 2.74
C ASP A 82 12.42 -4.90 1.33
N VAL A 83 11.70 -4.12 0.50
CA VAL A 83 11.50 -4.42 -0.92
C VAL A 83 12.61 -3.85 -1.81
N TYR A 84 12.72 -4.44 -3.01
CA TYR A 84 13.44 -3.85 -4.14
C TYR A 84 12.51 -3.75 -5.35
N ILE A 85 12.38 -2.55 -5.93
CA ILE A 85 11.48 -2.30 -7.06
C ILE A 85 12.29 -1.96 -8.31
N LYS A 86 12.02 -2.65 -9.42
CA LYS A 86 12.60 -2.32 -10.73
C LYS A 86 11.76 -1.23 -11.39
N GLY A 87 12.13 0.04 -11.19
CA GLY A 87 11.33 1.20 -11.60
C GLY A 87 11.01 1.24 -13.10
N ASP A 88 11.98 0.90 -13.95
CA ASP A 88 11.82 0.80 -15.40
C ASP A 88 10.78 -0.26 -15.81
N LYS A 89 10.77 -1.42 -15.13
CA LYS A 89 9.80 -2.49 -15.40
C LYS A 89 8.42 -2.13 -14.88
N LEU A 90 8.36 -1.55 -13.69
CA LEU A 90 7.10 -1.09 -13.10
C LEU A 90 6.45 0.00 -13.96
N GLU A 91 7.22 0.99 -14.40
CA GLU A 91 6.71 2.07 -15.26
C GLU A 91 6.14 1.52 -16.57
N ASN A 92 6.90 0.69 -17.28
CA ASN A 92 6.45 0.13 -18.57
C ASN A 92 5.16 -0.67 -18.40
N PHE A 93 5.06 -1.47 -17.34
CA PHE A 93 3.85 -2.21 -17.02
C PHE A 93 2.66 -1.28 -16.74
N LEU A 94 2.82 -0.28 -15.85
CA LEU A 94 1.70 0.59 -15.49
C LEU A 94 1.25 1.51 -16.64
N ARG A 95 2.11 1.78 -17.62
CA ARG A 95 1.76 2.52 -18.84
C ARG A 95 0.88 1.72 -19.81
N SER A 96 0.86 0.39 -19.74
CA SER A 96 -0.04 -0.43 -20.57
C SER A 96 -1.46 -0.56 -19.99
N LEU A 97 -1.72 0.03 -18.81
CA LEU A 97 -2.97 -0.10 -18.07
C LEU A 97 -3.80 1.19 -18.07
N ASN A 98 -5.12 1.06 -18.03
CA ASN A 98 -6.03 2.20 -17.87
C ASN A 98 -6.21 2.55 -16.39
N SER A 99 -5.58 3.63 -15.93
CA SER A 99 -5.63 4.12 -14.55
C SER A 99 -6.99 4.69 -14.12
N SER A 100 -7.92 4.90 -15.07
CA SER A 100 -9.30 5.34 -14.80
C SER A 100 -10.21 4.17 -14.38
N GLU A 101 -9.81 2.93 -14.66
CA GLU A 101 -10.49 1.74 -14.16
C GLU A 101 -9.99 1.41 -12.74
N PRO A 102 -10.86 0.88 -11.86
CA PRO A 102 -10.47 0.47 -10.53
C PRO A 102 -9.58 -0.79 -10.60
N LEU A 103 -8.26 -0.59 -10.63
CA LEU A 103 -7.27 -1.66 -10.64
C LEU A 103 -6.57 -1.77 -9.29
N PHE A 104 -6.57 -2.98 -8.73
CA PHE A 104 -5.91 -3.36 -7.48
C PHE A 104 -4.95 -4.53 -7.74
N LEU A 105 -3.66 -4.24 -7.72
CA LEU A 105 -2.62 -5.10 -8.27
C LEU A 105 -1.60 -5.46 -7.19
N GLY A 106 -1.13 -6.71 -7.21
CA GLY A 106 -0.14 -7.21 -6.27
C GLY A 106 -0.08 -8.72 -6.33
N GLN A 107 0.61 -9.33 -5.38
CA GLN A 107 0.61 -10.79 -5.26
C GLN A 107 -0.69 -11.23 -4.56
N THR A 108 -1.53 -11.98 -5.26
CA THR A 108 -2.79 -12.48 -4.67
C THR A 108 -2.52 -13.44 -3.51
N GLY A 109 -3.16 -13.16 -2.38
CA GLY A 109 -3.22 -14.02 -1.20
C GLY A 109 -4.63 -14.59 -0.99
N LEU A 110 -4.70 -15.83 -0.54
CA LEU A 110 -5.93 -16.55 -0.17
C LEU A 110 -5.98 -16.96 1.30
N GLY A 111 -4.94 -16.58 2.05
CA GLY A 111 -4.65 -17.17 3.34
C GLY A 111 -4.02 -18.56 3.23
N THR A 112 -3.21 -18.90 4.22
CA THR A 112 -2.75 -20.28 4.38
C THR A 112 -3.87 -21.17 4.93
N THR A 113 -3.75 -22.49 4.77
CA THR A 113 -4.71 -23.45 5.34
C THR A 113 -4.87 -23.31 6.86
N GLU A 114 -3.83 -22.83 7.57
CA GLU A 114 -3.82 -22.58 9.01
C GLU A 114 -4.45 -21.22 9.41
N GLU A 115 -4.63 -20.33 8.41
CA GLU A 115 -5.25 -19.01 8.53
C GLU A 115 -6.65 -18.95 7.89
N MET A 116 -7.06 -19.96 7.11
CA MET A 116 -8.42 -20.14 6.61
C MET A 116 -9.38 -20.23 7.80
N GLY A 117 -10.02 -19.09 8.13
CA GLY A 117 -10.88 -18.91 9.31
C GLY A 117 -10.46 -17.76 10.22
N LYS A 118 -9.18 -17.36 10.21
CA LYS A 118 -8.66 -16.17 10.92
C LYS A 118 -8.69 -14.90 10.09
N LEU A 119 -8.70 -15.04 8.76
CA LEU A 119 -8.71 -13.90 7.84
C LEU A 119 -10.12 -13.36 7.56
N ALA A 120 -11.17 -14.06 8.01
CA ALA A 120 -12.57 -13.69 7.77
C ALA A 120 -12.82 -13.32 6.29
N LEU A 121 -12.35 -14.17 5.38
CA LEU A 121 -12.56 -14.11 3.93
C LEU A 121 -13.70 -15.07 3.57
N GLU A 122 -14.64 -14.60 2.74
CA GLU A 122 -15.68 -15.46 2.17
C GLU A 122 -15.14 -16.29 1.00
N PRO A 123 -15.82 -17.38 0.60
CA PRO A 123 -15.45 -18.15 -0.58
C PRO A 123 -15.34 -17.26 -1.84
N GLY A 124 -14.18 -17.30 -2.49
CA GLY A 124 -13.89 -16.48 -3.68
C GLY A 124 -13.34 -15.08 -3.37
N GLU A 125 -13.16 -14.72 -2.10
CA GLU A 125 -12.48 -13.49 -1.72
C GLU A 125 -10.96 -13.64 -1.73
N ASN A 126 -10.27 -12.57 -2.12
CA ASN A 126 -8.82 -12.51 -2.11
C ASN A 126 -8.32 -11.11 -1.68
N PHE A 127 -7.01 -10.98 -1.48
CA PHE A 127 -6.35 -9.71 -1.16
C PHE A 127 -4.98 -9.65 -1.81
N CYS A 128 -4.41 -8.45 -1.94
CA CYS A 128 -3.03 -8.30 -2.36
C CYS A 128 -2.12 -8.36 -1.13
N MET A 129 -1.20 -9.31 -1.08
CA MET A 129 -0.26 -9.45 0.03
C MET A 129 0.62 -8.21 0.15
N GLY A 130 0.79 -7.72 1.38
CA GLY A 130 1.46 -6.45 1.64
C GLY A 130 2.95 -6.44 1.26
N GLY A 131 3.68 -7.50 1.63
CA GLY A 131 5.15 -7.57 1.56
C GLY A 131 5.74 -7.23 0.19
N PRO A 132 5.36 -7.92 -0.90
CA PRO A 132 5.85 -7.62 -2.25
C PRO A 132 5.49 -6.22 -2.76
N GLY A 133 4.53 -5.56 -2.11
CA GLY A 133 3.97 -4.29 -2.52
C GLY A 133 2.61 -4.45 -3.19
N VAL A 134 1.78 -3.43 -2.99
CA VAL A 134 0.40 -3.36 -3.47
C VAL A 134 0.23 -2.07 -4.24
N ILE A 135 -0.22 -2.18 -5.49
CA ILE A 135 -0.43 -1.06 -6.40
C ILE A 135 -1.93 -0.83 -6.56
N MET A 136 -2.32 0.44 -6.52
CA MET A 136 -3.68 0.91 -6.68
C MET A 136 -3.72 1.98 -7.76
N SER A 137 -4.66 1.83 -8.68
CA SER A 137 -5.05 2.93 -9.57
C SER A 137 -5.57 4.12 -8.76
N ARG A 138 -5.51 5.31 -9.38
CA ARG A 138 -6.16 6.52 -8.88
C ARG A 138 -7.63 6.28 -8.56
N GLU A 139 -8.33 5.52 -9.39
CA GLU A 139 -9.75 5.23 -9.22
C GLU A 139 -10.04 4.42 -7.95
N VAL A 140 -9.18 3.46 -7.60
CA VAL A 140 -9.29 2.73 -6.33
C VAL A 140 -9.18 3.68 -5.14
N LEU A 141 -8.15 4.53 -5.10
CA LEU A 141 -7.99 5.49 -4.00
C LEU A 141 -9.16 6.48 -3.93
N ARG A 142 -9.60 7.02 -5.07
CA ARG A 142 -10.72 7.98 -5.15
C ARG A 142 -12.00 7.40 -4.55
N ARG A 143 -12.29 6.12 -4.79
CA ARG A 143 -13.49 5.44 -4.26
C ARG A 143 -13.35 5.03 -2.80
N MET A 144 -12.21 4.45 -2.43
CA MET A 144 -12.03 3.84 -1.11
C MET A 144 -11.68 4.85 -0.01
N VAL A 145 -10.78 5.81 -0.26
CA VAL A 145 -10.21 6.66 0.80
C VAL A 145 -11.25 7.48 1.58
N PRO A 146 -12.32 8.02 0.97
CA PRO A 146 -13.40 8.68 1.72
C PRO A 146 -14.00 7.82 2.84
N HIS A 147 -13.88 6.50 2.76
CA HIS A 147 -14.43 5.52 3.71
C HIS A 147 -13.39 4.93 4.68
N ILE A 148 -12.13 5.40 4.66
CA ILE A 148 -11.08 4.84 5.55
C ILE A 148 -11.45 4.91 7.03
N GLY A 149 -12.17 5.95 7.46
CA GLY A 149 -12.64 6.04 8.85
C GLY A 149 -13.58 4.90 9.24
N GLU A 150 -14.41 4.43 8.31
CA GLU A 150 -15.29 3.27 8.49
C GLU A 150 -14.46 1.98 8.51
N CYS A 151 -13.57 1.80 7.53
CA CYS A 151 -12.68 0.63 7.47
C CYS A 151 -11.82 0.46 8.72
N LEU A 152 -11.30 1.55 9.29
CA LEU A 152 -10.51 1.52 10.54
C LEU A 152 -11.32 1.12 11.77
N ARG A 153 -12.63 1.40 11.80
CA ARG A 153 -13.50 1.01 12.93
C ARG A 153 -14.05 -0.41 12.80
N GLU A 154 -14.10 -0.93 11.58
CA GLU A 154 -14.74 -2.20 11.23
C GLU A 154 -13.71 -3.24 10.74
N MET A 155 -12.53 -3.27 11.38
CA MET A 155 -11.52 -4.29 11.09
C MET A 155 -11.89 -5.63 11.74
N TYR A 156 -11.73 -6.72 10.99
CA TYR A 156 -12.07 -8.07 11.46
C TYR A 156 -10.84 -8.84 11.94
N THR A 157 -9.68 -8.49 11.39
CA THR A 157 -8.42 -9.18 11.62
C THR A 157 -7.36 -8.17 12.02
N THR A 158 -6.19 -8.65 12.46
CA THR A 158 -5.01 -7.82 12.65
C THR A 158 -4.15 -7.73 11.38
N HIS A 159 -4.48 -8.48 10.32
CA HIS A 159 -3.72 -8.51 9.08
C HIS A 159 -4.02 -7.27 8.25
N GLU A 160 -3.05 -6.36 8.14
CA GLU A 160 -3.23 -5.07 7.49
C GLU A 160 -3.60 -5.19 6.00
N ASP A 161 -2.99 -6.11 5.27
CA ASP A 161 -3.21 -6.30 3.84
C ASP A 161 -4.59 -6.89 3.54
N VAL A 162 -5.06 -7.79 4.40
CA VAL A 162 -6.44 -8.28 4.39
C VAL A 162 -7.43 -7.15 4.62
N GLU A 163 -7.22 -6.30 5.64
CA GLU A 163 -8.14 -5.19 5.92
C GLU A 163 -8.13 -4.11 4.82
N VAL A 164 -6.97 -3.81 4.24
CA VAL A 164 -6.89 -2.95 3.05
C VAL A 164 -7.66 -3.57 1.90
N GLY A 165 -7.45 -4.85 1.60
CA GLY A 165 -8.18 -5.57 0.55
C GLY A 165 -9.70 -5.59 0.78
N ARG A 166 -10.14 -5.81 2.03
CA ARG A 166 -11.54 -5.76 2.44
C ARG A 166 -12.15 -4.38 2.18
N CYS A 167 -11.44 -3.31 2.53
CA CYS A 167 -11.85 -1.93 2.29
C CYS A 167 -11.94 -1.60 0.79
N VAL A 168 -10.93 -2.00 -0.01
CA VAL A 168 -10.94 -1.85 -1.47
C VAL A 168 -12.13 -2.58 -2.08
N ARG A 169 -12.37 -3.83 -1.70
CA ARG A 169 -13.51 -4.61 -2.20
C ARG A 169 -14.84 -3.93 -1.90
N ARG A 170 -15.03 -3.47 -0.66
CA ARG A 170 -16.28 -2.85 -0.21
C ARG A 170 -16.58 -1.54 -0.94
N PHE A 171 -15.58 -0.68 -1.14
CA PHE A 171 -15.80 0.70 -1.60
C PHE A 171 -15.34 0.97 -3.03
N ALA A 172 -14.32 0.27 -3.53
CA ALA A 172 -13.90 0.37 -4.93
C ALA A 172 -14.56 -0.68 -5.83
N GLY A 173 -15.11 -1.76 -5.25
CA GLY A 173 -15.84 -2.82 -5.96
C GLY A 173 -14.95 -3.83 -6.68
N VAL A 174 -13.66 -3.89 -6.34
CA VAL A 174 -12.68 -4.77 -6.98
C VAL A 174 -11.84 -5.52 -5.95
N GLN A 175 -11.25 -6.63 -6.36
CA GLN A 175 -10.36 -7.45 -5.53
C GLN A 175 -8.97 -7.50 -6.17
N CYS A 176 -8.02 -8.18 -5.52
CA CYS A 176 -6.68 -8.33 -6.08
C CYS A 176 -6.74 -9.16 -7.36
N VAL A 177 -6.02 -8.74 -8.40
CA VAL A 177 -5.95 -9.50 -9.65
C VAL A 177 -5.15 -10.79 -9.47
N TRP A 178 -5.66 -11.89 -10.03
CA TRP A 178 -5.02 -13.21 -9.96
C TRP A 178 -3.71 -13.27 -10.75
N SER A 179 -3.74 -12.74 -11.97
CA SER A 179 -2.60 -12.46 -12.82
C SER A 179 -3.01 -11.35 -13.78
N TYR A 180 -2.14 -10.36 -13.98
CA TYR A 180 -2.28 -9.45 -15.12
C TYR A 180 -1.40 -10.03 -16.23
N GLU A 181 -1.98 -10.90 -17.05
CA GLU A 181 -1.36 -11.32 -18.30
C GLU A 181 -1.83 -10.34 -19.38
N GLU A 182 -0.88 -9.67 -20.05
CA GLU A 182 -1.17 -8.94 -21.28
C GLU A 182 -1.72 -9.95 -22.30
N THR A 183 -3.00 -9.82 -22.66
CA THR A 183 -3.56 -10.42 -23.88
C THR A 183 -3.15 -9.62 -25.10
#